data_AF-A0A259N759-F1
#
_entry.id   AF-A0A259N759-F1
#
_cell.length_a   1.000
_cell.length_b   1.000
_cell.length_c   1.000
_cell.angle_alpha   90.00
_cell.angle_beta   90.00
_cell.angle_gamma   90.00
#
_symmetry.space_group_name_H-M   'P 1'
#
loop_
_entity.id
_entity.type
_entity.pdbx_description
1 polymer ?
#
loop_
_entity_poly.entity_id
_entity_poly.type
_entity_poly.pdbx_seq_one_letter_code
_entity_poly.pdbx_strand_id
1 'polypeptide(L)'
;MTVQTLTLETCLSFGAAVAAFISAVLWVVAARARVPHDPKPDKKDWDSFSISTDGDDFIETVKKQGEWNRWAAYAAAVAAALQGTSILIPVLLEWAK
;
A
#
# COMPACT_ATOMS: atom_id res chain seq x y z
N MET A 1 8.58 26.85 25.85
CA MET A 1 7.90 25.86 24.99
C MET A 1 6.87 26.61 24.18
N THR A 2 7.21 26.97 22.94
CA THR A 2 6.26 27.58 22.02
C THR A 2 5.31 26.48 21.56
N VAL A 3 4.06 26.54 22.01
CA VAL A 3 2.98 25.76 21.42
C VAL A 3 2.84 26.27 19.99
N GLN A 4 3.43 25.56 19.04
CA GLN A 4 3.22 25.82 17.61
C GLN A 4 1.72 25.73 17.37
N THR A 5 1.11 26.83 16.94
CA THR A 5 -0.25 26.81 16.39
C THR A 5 -0.27 25.75 15.29
N LEU A 6 -1.15 24.74 15.42
CA LEU A 6 -1.31 23.69 14.42
C LEU A 6 -1.69 24.33 13.07
N THR A 7 -0.71 24.56 12.21
CA THR A 7 -0.96 25.07 10.87
C THR A 7 -1.62 23.96 10.04
N LEU A 8 -2.51 24.34 9.13
CA LEU A 8 -3.20 23.39 8.25
C LEU A 8 -2.20 22.49 7.50
N GLU A 9 -1.07 23.05 7.07
CA GLU A 9 0.03 22.33 6.42
C GLU A 9 0.66 21.27 7.33
N THR A 10 0.82 21.57 8.62
CA THR A 10 1.34 20.61 9.61
C THR A 10 0.37 19.45 9.77
N CYS A 11 -0.94 19.72 9.83
CA CYS A 11 -1.96 18.68 9.90
C CYS A 11 -2.00 17.81 8.64
N LEU A 12 -1.93 18.42 7.45
CA LEU A 12 -1.90 17.71 6.16
C LEU A 12 -0.64 16.86 6.01
N SER A 13 0.53 17.41 6.35
CA SER A 13 1.81 16.70 6.29
C SER A 13 1.87 15.56 7.30
N PHE A 14 1.34 15.76 8.51
CA PHE A 14 1.25 14.69 9.50
C PHE A 14 0.34 13.55 9.01
N GLY A 15 -0.85 13.87 8.48
CA GLY A 15 -1.76 12.88 7.90
C GLY A 15 -1.14 12.14 6.71
N ALA A 16 -0.44 12.85 5.83
CA ALA A 16 0.30 12.27 4.72
C ALA A 16 1.39 11.29 5.19
N ALA A 17 2.17 11.69 6.20
CA ALA A 17 3.22 10.86 6.77
C ALA A 17 2.65 9.57 7.37
N VAL A 18 1.58 9.65 8.16
CA VAL A 18 0.92 8.46 8.74
C VAL A 18 0.42 7.52 7.64
N ALA A 19 -0.24 8.04 6.60
CA ALA A 19 -0.71 7.25 5.48
C ALA A 19 0.46 6.59 4.69
N ALA A 20 1.58 7.30 4.52
CA ALA A 20 2.78 6.78 3.88
C ALA A 20 3.42 5.64 4.69
N PHE A 21 3.50 5.76 6.01
CA PHE A 21 3.98 4.68 6.87
C PHE A 21 3.07 3.44 6.81
N ILE A 22 1.75 3.64 6.81
CA ILE A 22 0.79 2.53 6.64
C ILE A 22 1.02 1.84 5.30
N SER A 23 1.17 2.60 4.21
CA SER A 23 1.49 2.05 2.89
C SER A 23 2.78 1.25 2.90
N ALA A 24 3.84 1.77 3.53
CA ALA A 24 5.12 1.09 3.60
C ALA A 24 5.02 -0.25 4.34
N VAL A 25 4.30 -0.30 5.46
CA VAL A 25 4.05 -1.54 6.20
C VAL A 25 3.26 -2.53 5.34
N LEU A 26 2.22 -2.08 4.64
CA LEU A 26 1.43 -2.93 3.75
C LEU A 26 2.25 -3.51 2.60
N TRP A 27 3.18 -2.75 2.02
CA TRP A 27 4.11 -3.28 1.01
C TRP A 27 5.07 -4.33 1.58
N VAL A 28 5.55 -4.16 2.81
CA VAL A 28 6.38 -5.18 3.46
C VAL A 28 5.58 -6.47 3.70
N VAL A 29 4.32 -6.35 4.11
CA VAL A 29 3.42 -7.50 4.27
C VAL A 29 3.13 -8.15 2.92
N ALA A 30 2.85 -7.36 1.89
CA ALA A 30 2.65 -7.85 0.52
C ALA A 30 3.87 -8.65 0.04
N ALA A 31 5.08 -8.10 0.17
CA ALA A 31 6.30 -8.76 -0.26
C ALA A 31 6.61 -10.08 0.47
N ARG A 32 6.13 -10.21 1.72
CA ARG A 32 6.30 -11.43 2.53
C ARG A 32 5.14 -12.40 2.45
N ALA A 33 4.01 -12.02 1.86
CA ALA A 33 2.87 -12.91 1.72
C ALA A 33 3.22 -14.05 0.76
N ARG A 34 3.28 -15.27 1.31
CA ARG A 34 3.51 -16.53 0.59
C ARG A 34 2.45 -17.54 1.01
N VAL A 35 2.06 -18.41 0.09
CA VAL A 35 1.10 -19.49 0.35
C VAL A 35 1.80 -20.82 0.04
N PRO A 36 2.07 -21.65 1.09
CA PRO A 36 2.69 -22.94 0.90
C PRO A 36 1.79 -23.84 0.06
N HIS A 37 2.40 -24.61 -0.84
CA HIS A 37 1.67 -25.55 -1.70
C HIS A 37 1.15 -26.72 -0.87
N ASP A 38 -0.17 -26.86 -0.78
CA ASP A 38 -0.82 -28.02 -0.17
C ASP A 38 -1.21 -29.01 -1.29
N PRO A 39 -0.59 -30.19 -1.36
CA PRO A 39 -0.94 -31.20 -2.36
C PRO A 39 -2.31 -31.80 -2.00
N LYS A 40 -3.39 -31.10 -2.34
CA LYS A 40 -4.73 -31.66 -2.27
C LYS A 40 -4.85 -32.74 -3.36
N PRO A 41 -5.29 -33.97 -3.02
CA PRO A 41 -5.51 -34.99 -4.02
C PRO A 41 -6.67 -34.56 -4.93
N ASP A 42 -6.34 -34.20 -6.17
CA ASP A 42 -7.29 -33.75 -7.18
C ASP A 42 -8.27 -34.87 -7.52
N LYS A 43 -9.48 -34.82 -6.95
CA LYS A 43 -10.65 -35.50 -7.51
C LYS A 43 -11.27 -34.61 -8.58
N LYS A 44 -10.54 -34.31 -9.66
CA LYS A 44 -11.08 -34.02 -11.00
C LYS A 44 -9.94 -33.64 -11.95
N ASP A 45 -9.79 -34.50 -12.94
CA ASP A 45 -8.74 -34.64 -13.94
C ASP A 45 -8.47 -33.43 -14.89
N TRP A 46 -8.79 -32.16 -14.58
CA TRP A 46 -8.59 -31.12 -15.61
C TRP A 46 -8.37 -29.64 -15.26
N ASP A 47 -8.09 -29.18 -14.02
CA ASP A 47 -8.18 -27.71 -13.80
C ASP A 47 -7.21 -27.05 -12.80
N SER A 48 -5.98 -27.54 -12.63
CA SER A 48 -4.99 -26.74 -11.88
C SER A 48 -3.63 -26.75 -12.55
N PHE A 49 -3.43 -25.74 -13.40
CA PHE A 49 -2.11 -25.29 -13.84
C PHE A 49 -1.38 -24.65 -12.64
N SER A 50 -1.15 -25.41 -11.56
CA SER A 50 -0.41 -24.92 -10.39
C SER A 50 1.08 -24.94 -10.75
N ILE A 51 1.63 -23.78 -11.09
CA ILE A 51 3.07 -23.62 -11.20
C ILE A 51 3.61 -23.57 -9.77
N SER A 52 4.18 -24.66 -9.29
CA SER A 52 4.85 -24.66 -7.98
C SER A 52 6.27 -24.11 -8.16
N THR A 53 6.62 -23.12 -7.35
CA THR A 53 7.99 -22.58 -7.32
C THR A 53 8.44 -22.60 -5.87
N ASP A 54 9.55 -23.29 -5.59
CA ASP A 54 10.15 -23.36 -4.25
C ASP A 54 9.22 -23.91 -3.13
N GLY A 55 8.25 -24.76 -3.50
CA GLY A 55 7.29 -25.35 -2.56
C GLY A 55 6.06 -24.49 -2.25
N ASP A 56 5.94 -23.31 -2.85
CA ASP A 56 4.76 -22.44 -2.75
C ASP A 56 3.88 -22.55 -4.00
N ASP A 57 2.56 -22.38 -3.83
CA ASP A 57 1.65 -22.19 -4.97
C ASP A 57 1.87 -20.77 -5.50
N PHE A 58 2.48 -20.66 -6.68
CA PHE A 58 2.81 -19.37 -7.27
C PHE A 58 1.56 -18.53 -7.53
N ILE A 59 0.50 -19.14 -8.10
CA ILE A 59 -0.72 -18.42 -8.48
C ILE A 59 -1.42 -17.88 -7.23
N GLU A 60 -1.56 -18.71 -6.20
CA GLU A 60 -2.19 -18.31 -4.95
C GLU A 60 -1.35 -17.28 -4.18
N THR A 61 -0.02 -17.44 -4.20
CA THR A 61 0.91 -16.48 -3.63
C THR A 61 0.78 -15.12 -4.31
N VAL A 62 0.85 -15.03 -5.64
CA VAL A 62 0.80 -13.75 -6.37
C VAL A 62 -0.58 -13.08 -6.19
N LYS A 63 -1.68 -13.86 -6.14
CA LYS A 63 -3.01 -13.33 -5.80
C LYS A 63 -3.01 -12.66 -4.42
N LYS A 64 -2.49 -13.34 -3.41
CA LYS A 64 -2.40 -12.81 -2.03
C LYS A 64 -1.51 -11.57 -1.95
N GLN A 65 -0.35 -11.59 -2.62
CA GLN A 65 0.53 -10.41 -2.72
C GLN A 65 -0.19 -9.24 -3.40
N GLY A 66 -0.98 -9.51 -4.44
CA GLY A 66 -1.80 -8.53 -5.16
C GLY A 66 -2.87 -7.86 -4.28
N GLU A 67 -3.56 -8.61 -3.42
CA GLU A 67 -4.54 -8.06 -2.47
C GLU A 67 -3.88 -7.08 -1.49
N TRP A 68 -2.74 -7.45 -0.90
CA TRP A 68 -1.99 -6.56 -0.02
C TRP A 68 -1.44 -5.33 -0.76
N ASN A 69 -0.99 -5.51 -2.00
CA ASN A 69 -0.52 -4.40 -2.83
C ASN A 69 -1.64 -3.40 -3.17
N ARG A 70 -2.87 -3.87 -3.38
CA ARG A 70 -4.04 -3.01 -3.56
C ARG A 70 -4.26 -2.10 -2.34
N TRP A 71 -4.20 -2.65 -1.13
CA TRP A 71 -4.35 -1.86 0.09
C TRP A 71 -3.21 -0.86 0.28
N ALA A 72 -1.97 -1.26 0.00
CA ALA A 72 -0.82 -0.36 0.03
C ALA A 72 -1.01 0.81 -0.95
N ALA A 73 -1.44 0.53 -2.18
CA ALA A 73 -1.66 1.54 -3.19
C ALA A 73 -2.74 2.57 -2.79
N TYR A 74 -3.82 2.14 -2.14
CA TYR A 74 -4.82 3.08 -1.61
C TYR A 74 -4.23 4.00 -0.53
N ALA A 75 -3.46 3.45 0.40
CA ALA A 75 -2.81 4.24 1.45
C ALA A 75 -1.80 5.24 0.85
N ALA A 76 -1.00 4.81 -0.13
CA ALA A 76 -0.07 5.67 -0.85
C ALA A 76 -0.79 6.80 -1.60
N ALA A 77 -1.92 6.51 -2.26
CA ALA A 77 -2.69 7.51 -2.98
C ALA A 77 -3.24 8.59 -2.04
N VAL A 78 -3.75 8.22 -0.86
CA VAL A 78 -4.19 9.17 0.16
C VAL A 78 -3.02 10.01 0.67
N ALA A 79 -1.88 9.38 0.95
CA ALA A 79 -0.67 10.09 1.37
C ALA A 79 -0.22 11.12 0.32
N ALA A 80 -0.18 10.71 -0.96
CA ALA A 80 0.22 11.56 -2.07
C ALA A 80 -0.75 12.72 -2.28
N ALA A 81 -2.05 12.50 -2.14
CA ALA A 81 -3.06 13.56 -2.24
C ALA A 81 -2.86 14.62 -1.13
N LEU A 82 -2.73 14.18 0.12
CA LEU A 82 -2.52 15.08 1.27
C LEU A 82 -1.19 15.84 1.15
N GLN A 83 -0.11 15.15 0.78
CA GLN A 83 1.20 15.76 0.61
C GLN A 83 1.21 16.75 -0.56
N GLY A 84 0.59 16.38 -1.68
CA GLY A 84 0.44 17.24 -2.84
C GLY A 84 -0.34 18.51 -2.51
N THR A 85 -1.47 18.39 -1.81
CA THR A 85 -2.26 19.55 -1.36
C THR A 85 -1.45 20.47 -0.44
N SER A 86 -0.68 19.92 0.49
CA SER A 86 0.17 20.73 1.39
C SER A 86 1.21 21.56 0.64
N ILE A 87 1.70 21.06 -0.51
CA ILE A 87 2.67 21.78 -1.35
C ILE A 87 1.97 22.77 -2.27
N LEU A 88 0.79 22.44 -2.80
CA LEU A 88 0.12 23.24 -3.82
C LEU A 88 -0.51 24.53 -3.26
N ILE A 89 -1.04 24.50 -2.04
CA ILE A 89 -1.68 25.65 -1.39
C ILE A 89 -0.77 26.89 -1.33
N PRO A 90 0.45 26.82 -0.78
CA PRO A 90 1.33 28.00 -0.72
C PRO A 90 1.70 28.53 -2.11
N VAL A 91 1.93 27.63 -3.09
CA VAL A 91 2.26 28.02 -4.48
C VAL A 91 1.10 28.79 -5.13
N LEU A 92 -0.14 28.30 -4.97
CA LEU A 92 -1.32 28.99 -5.52
C LEU A 92 -1.55 30.35 -4.86
N LEU A 93 -1.32 30.46 -3.55
CA LEU A 93 -1.44 31.73 -2.82
C LEU A 93 -0.38 32.75 -3.22
N GLU A 94 0.81 32.30 -3.62
CA GLU A 94 1.85 33.17 -4.17
C GLU A 94 1.45 33.72 -5.54
N TRP A 95 0.88 32.88 -6.40
CA TRP A 95 0.43 33.30 -7.74
C TRP A 95 -0.78 34.22 -7.74
N ALA A 96 -1.58 34.22 -6.66
CA ALA A 96 -2.79 35.03 -6.53
C ALA A 96 -2.52 36.45 -5.98
N LYS A 97 -1.30 36.76 -5.56
CA LYS A 97 -0.88 38.09 -5.07
C LYS A 97 -0.31 38.94 -6.20
#